data_AF-A0A962M7T5-F1
#
_entry.id   AF-A0A962M7T5-F1
#
_cell.length_a   1.000
_cell.length_b   1.000
_cell.length_c   1.000
_cell.angle_alpha   90.00
_cell.angle_beta   90.00
_cell.angle_gamma   90.00
#
_symmetry.space_group_name_H-M   'P 1'
#
loop_
_entity.id
_entity.type
_entity.pdbx_description
1 polymer ?
#
loop_
_entity_poly.entity_id
_entity_poly.type
_entity_poly.pdbx_seq_one_letter_code
_entity_poly.pdbx_strand_id
1 'polypeptide(L)'
;MKREEVFNVISGERDYQEGQKRIKESHVVEDFPLSSGMEAIRYNLDKSNKAWYTGKEPYSEAMDYIRKIAAICVQMGEQYGMPKRY
;
A
#
# COMPACT_ATOMS: atom_id res chain seq x y z
N MET A 1 8.36 -16.93 7.17
CA MET A 1 7.03 -16.43 6.78
C MET A 1 6.45 -17.34 5.71
N LYS A 2 5.29 -17.93 5.97
CA LYS A 2 4.60 -18.84 5.03
C LYS A 2 3.78 -18.02 4.03
N ARG A 3 3.56 -18.54 2.82
CA ARG A 3 2.80 -17.86 1.75
C ARG A 3 1.39 -17.44 2.20
N GLU A 4 0.76 -18.25 3.05
CA GLU A 4 -0.56 -17.97 3.64
C GLU A 4 -0.56 -16.71 4.53
N GLU A 5 0.51 -16.45 5.26
CA GLU A 5 0.64 -15.25 6.11
C GLU A 5 0.70 -13.98 5.26
N VAL A 6 1.36 -14.04 4.10
CA VAL A 6 1.45 -12.91 3.16
C VAL A 6 0.08 -12.58 2.56
N PHE A 7 -0.67 -13.59 2.15
CA PHE A 7 -2.02 -13.37 1.61
C PHE A 7 -2.98 -12.83 2.65
N ASN A 8 -2.90 -13.30 3.91
CA ASN A 8 -3.74 -12.78 4.99
C ASN A 8 -3.46 -11.30 5.27
N VAL A 9 -2.20 -10.86 5.21
CA VAL A 9 -1.85 -9.44 5.34
C VAL A 9 -2.43 -8.63 4.19
N ILE A 10 -2.29 -9.10 2.94
CA ILE A 10 -2.86 -8.41 1.76
C ILE A 10 -4.39 -8.33 1.85
N SER A 11 -5.06 -9.38 2.31
CA SER A 11 -6.51 -9.38 2.55
C SER A 11 -6.92 -8.34 3.59
N GLY A 12 -6.18 -8.22 4.70
CA GLY A 12 -6.46 -7.21 5.73
C GLY A 12 -6.30 -5.77 5.24
N GLU A 13 -5.37 -5.51 4.32
CA GLU A 13 -5.23 -4.18 3.69
C GLU A 13 -6.44 -3.86 2.79
N ARG A 14 -7.01 -4.87 2.12
CA ARG A 14 -8.24 -4.71 1.33
C ARG A 14 -9.43 -4.39 2.20
N ASP A 15 -9.57 -5.07 3.33
CA ASP A 15 -10.64 -4.81 4.30
C ASP A 15 -10.54 -3.37 4.86
N TYR A 16 -9.33 -2.89 5.11
CA TYR A 16 -9.09 -1.50 5.51
C TYR A 16 -9.52 -0.50 4.42
N GLN A 17 -9.15 -0.75 3.16
CA GLN A 17 -9.57 0.09 2.03
C GLN A 17 -11.09 0.13 1.85
N GLU A 18 -11.77 -1.01 1.98
CA GLU A 18 -13.24 -1.08 1.92
C GLU A 18 -13.91 -0.37 3.11
N GLY A 19 -13.32 -0.46 4.31
CA GLY A 19 -13.78 0.27 5.50
C GLY A 19 -13.72 1.78 5.34
N GLN A 20 -12.65 2.31 4.72
CA GLN A 20 -12.48 3.75 4.48
C GLN A 20 -13.46 4.30 3.43
N LYS A 21 -13.88 3.50 2.44
CA LYS A 21 -14.91 3.89 1.46
C LYS A 21 -16.28 4.16 2.09
N ARG A 22 -16.59 3.58 3.26
CA ARG A 22 -17.87 3.75 3.96
C ARG A 22 -17.96 5.04 4.78
N ILE A 23 -16.83 5.69 5.08
CA ILE A 23 -16.78 6.95 5.81
C ILE A 23 -16.84 8.07 4.77
N LYS A 24 -18.06 8.59 4.55
CA LYS A 24 -18.41 9.62 3.55
C LYS A 24 -17.91 11.03 3.92
N GLU A 25 -16.74 11.13 4.53
CA GLU A 25 -15.91 12.35 4.59
C GLU A 25 -14.54 11.96 4.07
N SER A 26 -14.45 11.70 2.77
CA SER A 26 -13.16 11.36 2.21
C SER A 26 -12.93 12.17 0.96
N HIS A 27 -11.95 13.06 1.07
CA HIS A 27 -11.24 13.64 -0.06
C HIS A 27 -10.45 12.56 -0.82
N VAL A 28 -11.01 11.35 -0.99
CA VAL A 28 -10.46 10.34 -1.90
C VAL A 28 -10.63 10.92 -3.28
N VAL A 29 -9.52 11.37 -3.86
CA VAL A 29 -9.46 11.76 -5.26
C VAL A 29 -9.88 10.54 -6.08
N GLU A 30 -11.07 10.60 -6.69
CA GLU A 30 -11.67 9.48 -7.42
C GLU A 30 -10.83 9.05 -8.62
N ASP A 31 -10.14 9.99 -9.25
CA ASP A 31 -9.07 9.72 -10.20
C ASP A 31 -7.73 9.85 -9.48
N PHE A 32 -7.11 8.73 -9.13
CA PHE A 32 -5.72 8.72 -8.71
C PHE A 32 -4.86 8.62 -9.99
N PRO A 33 -4.30 9.73 -10.51
CA PRO A 33 -3.54 9.68 -11.76
C PRO A 33 -2.32 8.78 -11.55
N LEU A 34 -1.96 7.99 -12.58
CA LEU A 34 -0.80 7.10 -12.55
C LEU A 34 0.45 7.80 -12.00
N SER A 35 0.69 9.04 -12.42
CA SER A 35 1.80 9.87 -11.96
C SER A 35 1.77 10.15 -10.45
N SER A 36 0.61 10.47 -9.89
CA SER A 36 0.43 10.67 -8.45
C SER A 36 0.67 9.39 -7.67
N GLY A 37 0.27 8.24 -8.20
CA GLY A 37 0.58 6.95 -7.60
C GLY A 37 2.05 6.59 -7.62
N MET A 38 2.73 6.84 -8.74
CA MET A 38 4.18 6.67 -8.84
C MET A 38 4.93 7.59 -7.86
N GLU A 39 4.50 8.84 -7.72
CA GLU A 39 5.11 9.77 -6.76
C GLU A 39 4.85 9.35 -5.31
N ALA A 40 3.63 8.89 -5.00
CA ALA A 40 3.31 8.37 -3.68
C ALA A 40 4.14 7.12 -3.33
N ILE A 41 4.39 6.23 -4.30
CA ILE A 41 5.31 5.09 -4.13
C ILE A 41 6.72 5.60 -3.84
N ARG A 42 7.24 6.52 -4.65
CA ARG A 42 8.59 7.09 -4.47
C ARG A 42 8.76 7.73 -3.10
N TYR A 43 7.79 8.51 -2.67
CA TYR A 43 7.77 9.16 -1.36
C TYR A 43 7.80 8.15 -0.20
N ASN A 44 6.95 7.13 -0.24
CA ASN A 44 6.92 6.11 0.80
C ASN A 44 8.18 5.24 0.78
N LEU A 45 8.78 4.99 -0.38
CA LEU A 45 10.03 4.25 -0.49
C LEU A 45 11.20 5.02 0.14
N ASP A 46 11.30 6.33 -0.10
CA ASP A 46 12.29 7.18 0.56
C ASP A 46 12.14 7.16 2.08
N LYS A 47 10.91 7.25 2.59
CA LYS A 47 10.63 7.12 4.03
C LYS A 47 10.97 5.75 4.59
N SER A 48 10.63 4.67 3.87
CA SER A 48 10.98 3.31 4.25
C SER A 48 12.49 3.14 4.35
N ASN A 49 13.25 3.65 3.38
CA ASN A 49 14.70 3.58 3.38
C ASN A 49 15.28 4.32 4.59
N LYS A 50 14.81 5.54 4.86
CA LYS A 50 15.23 6.31 6.05
C LYS A 50 14.95 5.55 7.34
N ALA A 51 13.72 5.03 7.51
CA ALA A 51 13.31 4.27 8.68
C ALA A 51 14.06 2.94 8.83
N TRP A 52 14.48 2.32 7.72
CA TRP A 52 15.27 1.09 7.74
C TRP A 52 16.67 1.33 8.32
N TYR A 53 17.34 2.41 7.90
CA TYR A 53 18.70 2.72 8.36
C TYR A 53 18.76 3.28 9.79
N THR A 54 17.68 3.90 10.28
CA THR A 54 17.62 4.41 11.66
C THR A 54 16.91 3.46 12.63
N GLY A 55 16.16 2.49 12.10
CA GLY A 55 15.37 1.54 12.87
C GLY A 55 16.19 0.37 13.42
N LYS A 56 15.51 -0.43 14.25
CA LYS A 56 15.99 -1.71 14.74
C LYS A 56 14.97 -2.79 14.43
N GLU A 57 15.43 -4.03 14.31
CA GLU A 57 14.57 -5.19 14.07
C GLU A 57 13.40 -5.22 15.08
N PRO A 58 12.15 -5.40 14.63
CA PRO A 58 11.69 -5.88 13.31
C PRO A 58 11.47 -4.80 12.23
N TYR A 59 11.99 -3.59 12.41
CA TYR A 59 11.86 -2.46 11.46
C TYR A 59 10.40 -2.08 11.17
N SER A 60 9.55 -2.07 12.21
CA SER A 60 8.10 -1.86 12.08
C SER A 60 7.74 -0.60 11.28
N GLU A 61 8.45 0.51 11.51
CA GLU A 61 8.19 1.76 10.80
C GLU A 61 8.52 1.67 9.29
N ALA A 62 9.63 1.01 8.94
CA ALA A 62 9.95 0.76 7.53
C ALA A 62 8.88 -0.14 6.90
N MET A 63 8.45 -1.18 7.61
CA MET A 63 7.40 -2.09 7.14
C MET A 63 6.04 -1.39 6.94
N ASP A 64 5.70 -0.39 7.76
CA ASP A 64 4.48 0.40 7.58
C ASP A 64 4.48 1.18 6.26
N TYR A 65 5.63 1.75 5.88
CA TYR A 65 5.77 2.41 4.58
C TYR A 65 5.72 1.41 3.41
N ILE A 66 6.33 0.23 3.58
CA ILE A 66 6.22 -0.85 2.57
C ILE A 66 4.77 -1.32 2.38
N ARG A 67 3.97 -1.43 3.45
CA ARG A 67 2.55 -1.78 3.35
C ARG A 67 1.76 -0.73 2.56
N LYS A 68 2.03 0.56 2.80
CA LYS A 68 1.42 1.66 2.01
C LYS A 68 1.76 1.56 0.53
N ILE A 69 3.02 1.23 0.19
CA ILE A 69 3.43 1.00 -1.21
C ILE A 69 2.63 -0.16 -1.82
N ALA A 70 2.48 -1.28 -1.10
CA ALA A 70 1.71 -2.42 -1.58
C ALA A 70 0.24 -2.06 -1.85
N ALA A 71 -0.40 -1.32 -0.92
CA ALA A 71 -1.77 -0.83 -1.08
C ALA A 71 -1.93 0.05 -2.33
N ILE A 72 -0.98 0.97 -2.58
CA ILE A 72 -0.99 1.83 -3.77
C ILE A 72 -0.85 0.99 -5.05
N CYS A 73 0.07 0.03 -5.08
CA CYS A 73 0.27 -0.85 -6.22
C CYS A 73 -0.98 -1.68 -6.55
N VAL A 74 -1.69 -2.19 -5.53
CA VAL A 74 -2.96 -2.92 -5.71
C VAL A 74 -4.02 -1.99 -6.27
N GLN A 75 -4.21 -0.80 -5.68
CA GLN A 75 -5.20 0.17 -6.14
C GLN A 75 -4.95 0.60 -7.60
N MET A 76 -3.69 0.90 -7.96
CA MET A 76 -3.31 1.21 -9.33
C MET A 76 -3.55 0.02 -10.27
N GLY A 77 -3.26 -1.20 -9.81
CA GLY A 77 -3.52 -2.42 -10.56
C GLY A 77 -5.01 -2.62 -10.84
N GLU A 78 -5.88 -2.39 -9.86
CA GLU A 78 -7.33 -2.46 -10.05
C GLU A 78 -7.85 -1.37 -11.02
N GLN A 79 -7.36 -0.14 -10.88
CA GLN A 79 -7.77 1.00 -11.70
C GLN A 79 -7.32 0.88 -13.17
N TYR A 80 -6.11 0.37 -13.42
CA TYR A 80 -5.51 0.28 -14.76
C TYR A 80 -5.60 -1.12 -15.38
N GLY A 81 -6.40 -2.03 -14.81
CA GLY A 81 -6.72 -3.33 -15.42
C GLY A 81 -5.58 -4.36 -15.37
N MET A 82 -4.86 -4.43 -14.25
CA MET A 82 -3.81 -5.43 -14.03
C MET A 82 -4.39 -6.85 -14.16
N PRO A 83 -3.80 -7.73 -14.99
CA PRO A 83 -4.31 -9.08 -15.18
C PRO A 83 -4.19 -9.89 -13.90
N LYS A 84 -5.17 -10.78 -13.66
CA LYS A 84 -5.14 -11.74 -12.55
C LYS A 84 -3.89 -12.61 -12.68
N ARG A 85 -3.09 -12.69 -11.61
CA ARG A 85 -1.97 -13.64 -11.52
C ARG A 85 -2.55 -15.02 -11.19
N TYR A 86 -2.35 -15.98 -12.09
CA TYR A 86 -2.68 -17.40 -11.95
C TYR A 86 -1.54 -18.17 -11.28
#